data_AF-A0A7X9Q853-F1
#
_entry.id   AF-A0A7X9Q853-F1
#
_cell.length_a   1.000
_cell.length_b   1.000
_cell.length_c   1.000
_cell.angle_alpha   90.00
_cell.angle_beta   90.00
_cell.angle_gamma   90.00
#
_symmetry.space_group_name_H-M   'P 1'
#
loop_
_entity.id
_entity.type
_entity.pdbx_description
1 polymer ?
#
loop_
_entity_poly.entity_id
_entity_poly.type
_entity_poly.pdbx_seq_one_letter_code
_entity_poly.pdbx_strand_id
1 'polypeptide(L)'
;MNILKTIFTSMLLWVFLSGNPLDYNYTPMPDNKLLIFENTVLFAPEGVDGGFYFELDTEGKIYCYDKKVADNGHYNPRTYNLEYGTLGEIKNYLYNLKQNTDFNNLPICIDNDSRDGCSNHFYFDGVDIYCNNIYYSDDEDFKNPKYEKFWDIMRQQNMVLDAYTDIQNIFKAAGYELNAYEFYKIKAPYNVFSFKMRSYFYREDGPIGFNISLYSDGKIEESQIYGNGEYRNTQTYNIAPEYAEEVEALINQYDLYGIPKYINNETFDGASYTFEFLDKKISCDNIYYTDEEDLKDYSGEYLLAMQQQNLVLDLFNGIQNIFARAHFELSLYDFMAVD
;
A
#
# COMPACT_ATOMS: atom_id res chain seq x y z
N MET A 1 23.03 -7.51 -2.81
CA MET A 1 23.46 -6.23 -3.41
C MET A 1 22.41 -5.18 -3.02
N ASN A 2 22.76 -4.33 -2.03
CA ASN A 2 22.15 -3.05 -1.64
C ASN A 2 20.61 -2.86 -1.67
N ILE A 3 19.91 -3.24 -0.58
CA ILE A 3 18.67 -2.57 -0.11
C ILE A 3 18.68 -2.49 1.44
N LEU A 4 19.78 -2.04 2.04
CA LEU A 4 19.86 -1.80 3.49
C LEU A 4 20.81 -0.64 3.84
N LYS A 5 20.93 0.32 2.91
CA LYS A 5 21.74 1.54 3.09
C LYS A 5 20.95 2.78 2.71
N THR A 6 19.98 3.13 3.53
CA THR A 6 19.57 4.53 3.71
C THR A 6 18.97 4.53 5.11
N ILE A 7 19.52 5.27 6.07
CA ILE A 7 18.89 6.51 6.52
C ILE A 7 19.82 7.22 7.54
N PHE A 8 19.89 8.55 7.41
CA PHE A 8 20.42 9.62 8.27
C PHE A 8 21.94 9.73 8.54
N THR A 9 22.58 10.52 7.66
CA THR A 9 23.72 11.37 8.03
C THR A 9 23.20 12.80 8.23
N SER A 10 23.26 13.33 9.45
CA SER A 10 23.71 14.70 9.81
C SER A 10 23.02 15.21 11.08
N MET A 11 23.79 15.42 12.16
CA MET A 11 24.18 16.75 12.62
C MET A 11 25.01 16.62 13.90
N LEU A 12 26.30 16.95 13.77
CA LEU A 12 27.15 17.26 14.89
C LEU A 12 26.76 18.63 15.46
N LEU A 13 26.85 18.73 16.80
CA LEU A 13 27.15 19.92 17.59
C LEU A 13 25.96 20.68 18.19
N TRP A 14 25.88 20.59 19.54
CA TRP A 14 25.04 21.26 20.57
C TRP A 14 24.09 20.23 21.22
N VAL A 15 24.18 19.83 22.49
CA VAL A 15 24.46 20.57 23.73
C VAL A 15 24.95 19.60 24.82
N PHE A 16 26.02 19.98 25.51
CA PHE A 16 26.38 19.45 26.83
C PHE A 16 25.30 19.83 27.86
N LEU A 17 24.98 18.92 28.79
CA LEU A 17 24.20 19.12 30.04
C LEU A 17 22.71 18.69 30.00
N SER A 18 22.47 17.40 30.15
CA SER A 18 21.51 16.87 31.15
C SER A 18 21.65 15.35 31.17
N GLY A 19 22.34 14.85 32.19
CA GLY A 19 22.20 13.46 32.57
C GLY A 19 20.88 13.32 33.31
N ASN A 20 19.96 12.55 32.77
CA ASN A 20 18.95 11.85 33.55
C ASN A 20 18.64 10.54 32.82
N PRO A 21 18.90 9.37 33.43
CA PRO A 21 18.30 8.13 32.93
C PRO A 21 16.78 8.27 33.06
N LEU A 22 16.06 7.95 31.99
CA LEU A 22 14.61 7.94 31.97
C LEU A 22 14.12 6.93 33.02
N ASP A 23 13.50 7.42 34.11
CA ASP A 23 12.74 6.60 35.05
C ASP A 23 11.49 6.07 34.33
N TYR A 24 11.60 4.92 33.68
CA TYR A 24 10.45 4.19 33.16
C TYR A 24 9.68 3.59 34.35
N ASN A 25 8.54 4.19 34.71
CA ASN A 25 7.57 3.57 35.61
C ASN A 25 6.96 2.34 34.92
N TYR A 26 7.62 1.20 35.08
CA TYR A 26 7.17 -0.08 34.55
C TYR A 26 5.78 -0.43 35.10
N THR A 27 4.80 -0.47 34.20
CA THR A 27 3.47 -1.01 34.49
C THR A 27 3.41 -2.40 33.84
N PRO A 28 3.14 -3.48 34.59
CA PRO A 28 3.01 -4.81 34.01
C PRO A 28 1.96 -4.83 32.90
N MET A 29 2.35 -5.35 31.73
CA MET A 29 1.44 -5.49 30.59
C MET A 29 0.34 -6.53 30.89
N PRO A 30 -0.90 -6.32 30.41
CA PRO A 30 -1.99 -7.28 30.61
C PRO A 30 -1.75 -8.59 29.85
N ASP A 31 -2.11 -9.73 30.46
CA ASP A 31 -1.90 -11.11 29.98
C ASP A 31 -2.56 -11.43 28.62
N ASN A 32 -3.34 -10.51 28.05
CA ASN A 32 -4.07 -10.72 26.80
C ASN A 32 -3.34 -10.22 25.55
N LYS A 33 -2.09 -9.76 25.66
CA LYS A 33 -1.29 -9.24 24.52
C LYS A 33 -0.30 -10.28 24.03
N LEU A 34 -0.10 -10.34 22.71
CA LEU A 34 0.94 -11.15 22.07
C LEU A 34 2.11 -10.29 21.60
N LEU A 35 1.82 -9.17 20.95
CA LEU A 35 2.82 -8.26 20.40
C LEU A 35 2.46 -6.82 20.71
N ILE A 36 3.48 -6.04 21.05
CA ILE A 36 3.41 -4.58 21.04
C ILE A 36 4.64 -4.08 20.31
N PHE A 37 4.44 -3.14 19.41
CA PHE A 37 5.51 -2.35 18.84
C PHE A 37 5.16 -0.88 18.94
N GLU A 38 6.08 -0.13 19.51
CA GLU A 38 5.92 1.29 19.72
C GLU A 38 7.21 1.99 19.32
N ASN A 39 7.11 2.92 18.38
CA ASN A 39 8.19 3.80 18.00
C ASN A 39 7.83 5.23 18.42
N THR A 40 8.77 5.94 19.03
CA THR A 40 8.63 7.34 19.44
C THR A 40 9.84 8.13 18.96
N VAL A 41 9.60 9.12 18.10
CA VAL A 41 10.64 10.06 17.68
C VAL A 41 10.90 11.02 18.85
N LEU A 42 12.16 11.17 19.26
CA LEU A 42 12.53 11.96 20.46
C LEU A 42 12.87 13.43 20.15
N PHE A 43 13.09 13.78 18.87
CA PHE A 43 13.57 15.11 18.45
C PHE A 43 12.95 15.59 17.14
N ALA A 44 11.61 15.58 16.99
CA ALA A 44 11.00 16.26 15.83
C ALA A 44 10.80 17.76 16.13
N PRO A 45 10.84 18.64 15.10
CA PRO A 45 10.39 20.03 15.24
C PRO A 45 8.96 20.09 15.79
N GLU A 46 8.62 21.14 16.55
CA GLU A 46 7.25 21.36 17.05
C GLU A 46 6.21 21.14 15.92
N GLY A 47 5.28 20.21 16.15
CA GLY A 47 4.24 19.82 15.18
C GLY A 47 4.57 18.59 14.30
N VAL A 48 5.75 17.98 14.45
CA VAL A 48 6.19 16.82 13.63
C VAL A 48 6.32 15.51 14.43
N ASP A 49 6.05 15.50 15.73
CA ASP A 49 6.17 14.30 16.60
C ASP A 49 5.05 13.29 16.39
N GLY A 50 5.28 12.29 15.54
CA GLY A 50 4.36 11.18 15.32
C GLY A 50 5.07 9.87 15.38
N GLY A 51 5.21 9.34 16.58
CA GLY A 51 5.50 7.92 16.74
C GLY A 51 4.37 7.04 16.19
N PHE A 52 4.56 5.73 16.27
CA PHE A 52 3.60 4.73 15.83
C PHE A 52 3.39 3.71 16.93
N TYR A 53 2.15 3.28 17.12
CA TYR A 53 1.81 2.21 18.04
C TYR A 53 1.06 1.11 17.31
N PHE A 54 1.47 -0.12 17.57
CA PHE A 54 0.89 -1.35 17.08
C PHE A 54 0.72 -2.33 18.25
N GLU A 55 -0.42 -2.99 18.28
CA GLU A 55 -0.72 -4.04 19.25
C GLU A 55 -1.47 -5.18 18.58
N LEU A 56 -1.08 -6.42 18.91
CA LEU A 56 -1.81 -7.65 18.60
C LEU A 56 -2.20 -8.35 19.90
N ASP A 57 -3.49 -8.61 20.07
CA ASP A 57 -4.00 -9.39 21.19
C ASP A 57 -4.04 -10.91 20.93
N THR A 58 -4.28 -11.66 22.00
CA THR A 58 -4.34 -13.14 22.00
C THR A 58 -5.50 -13.72 21.18
N GLU A 59 -6.50 -12.91 20.84
CA GLU A 59 -7.67 -13.27 20.03
C GLU A 59 -7.46 -12.97 18.54
N GLY A 60 -6.36 -12.31 18.17
CA GLY A 60 -6.03 -11.98 16.78
C GLY A 60 -6.49 -10.60 16.35
N LYS A 61 -6.93 -9.75 17.28
CA LYS A 61 -7.32 -8.38 16.96
C LYS A 61 -6.11 -7.46 17.02
N ILE A 62 -5.98 -6.63 16.00
CA ILE A 62 -4.90 -5.66 15.86
C ILE A 62 -5.45 -4.28 16.10
N TYR A 63 -4.72 -3.48 16.85
CA TYR A 63 -4.95 -2.05 17.01
C TYR A 63 -3.69 -1.31 16.57
N CYS A 64 -3.84 -0.31 15.70
CA CYS A 64 -2.73 0.57 15.36
C CYS A 64 -3.17 2.03 15.24
N TYR A 65 -2.26 2.94 15.55
CA TYR A 65 -2.50 4.36 15.48
C TYR A 65 -1.21 5.19 15.46
N ASP A 66 -1.31 6.36 14.83
CA ASP A 66 -0.21 7.32 14.76
C ASP A 66 -0.25 8.19 16.03
N LYS A 67 0.88 8.34 16.72
CA LYS A 67 0.96 9.03 18.02
C LYS A 67 0.76 10.55 17.95
N LYS A 68 0.92 11.20 16.79
CA LYS A 68 0.51 12.62 16.60
C LYS A 68 -0.92 12.88 17.04
N VAL A 69 -1.76 11.85 16.91
CA VAL A 69 -3.19 11.92 17.19
C VAL A 69 -3.47 11.72 18.69
N ALA A 70 -2.52 11.15 19.46
CA ALA A 70 -2.65 10.86 20.89
C ALA A 70 -2.72 12.11 21.75
N ASP A 71 -1.82 13.06 21.48
CA ASP A 71 -1.66 14.25 22.30
C ASP A 71 -2.87 15.19 22.24
N ASN A 72 -3.76 14.98 21.25
CA ASN A 72 -4.98 15.76 21.03
C ASN A 72 -6.29 15.12 21.58
N GLY A 73 -6.21 14.00 22.31
CA GLY A 73 -7.31 13.54 23.18
C GLY A 73 -8.51 12.85 22.51
N HIS A 74 -8.44 12.50 21.23
CA HIS A 74 -9.50 11.74 20.54
C HIS A 74 -8.91 10.61 19.68
N TYR A 75 -9.16 9.35 20.05
CA TYR A 75 -8.70 8.19 19.29
C TYR A 75 -9.84 7.34 18.74
N ASN A 76 -9.74 7.05 17.45
CA ASN A 76 -10.31 5.85 16.84
C ASN A 76 -9.15 5.02 16.28
N PRO A 77 -8.66 3.98 16.99
CA PRO A 77 -7.58 3.15 16.46
C PRO A 77 -8.04 2.45 15.17
N ARG A 78 -7.15 2.38 14.18
CA ARG A 78 -7.36 1.48 13.03
C ARG A 78 -7.34 0.06 13.59
N THR A 79 -8.38 -0.70 13.28
CA THR A 79 -8.57 -2.04 13.83
C THR A 79 -8.61 -3.06 12.71
N TYR A 80 -7.87 -4.16 12.87
CA TYR A 80 -7.88 -5.29 11.94
C TYR A 80 -8.14 -6.59 12.71
N ASN A 81 -8.58 -7.62 12.00
CA ASN A 81 -8.70 -8.97 12.54
C ASN A 81 -7.82 -9.91 11.71
N LEU A 82 -6.90 -10.61 12.37
CA LEU A 82 -6.10 -11.64 11.75
C LEU A 82 -6.89 -12.91 11.52
N GLU A 83 -6.55 -13.60 10.44
CA GLU A 83 -7.04 -14.94 10.20
C GLU A 83 -6.42 -15.92 11.19
N TYR A 84 -7.19 -16.96 11.56
CA TYR A 84 -6.78 -17.94 12.57
C TYR A 84 -5.44 -18.63 12.24
N GLY A 85 -5.19 -18.87 10.94
CA GLY A 85 -3.92 -19.44 10.46
C GLY A 85 -2.72 -18.56 10.80
N THR A 86 -2.76 -17.28 10.40
CA THR A 86 -1.71 -16.29 10.68
C THR A 86 -1.48 -16.10 12.17
N LEU A 87 -2.56 -16.02 12.97
CA LEU A 87 -2.44 -15.93 14.43
C LEU A 87 -1.73 -17.16 15.01
N GLY A 88 -2.04 -18.35 14.51
CA GLY A 88 -1.38 -19.59 14.90
C GLY A 88 0.12 -19.60 14.57
N GLU A 89 0.49 -19.10 13.40
CA GLU A 89 1.91 -18.97 12.99
C GLU A 89 2.67 -18.00 13.91
N ILE A 90 2.11 -16.83 14.21
CA ILE A 90 2.72 -15.86 15.13
C ILE A 90 2.87 -16.47 16.53
N LYS A 91 1.84 -17.13 17.06
CA LYS A 91 1.90 -17.79 18.38
C LYS A 91 2.99 -18.88 18.42
N ASN A 92 3.12 -19.68 17.36
CA ASN A 92 4.14 -20.70 17.27
C ASN A 92 5.55 -20.09 17.19
N TYR A 93 5.71 -19.03 16.39
CA TYR A 93 6.97 -18.28 16.32
C TYR A 93 7.39 -17.75 17.69
N LEU A 94 6.49 -17.05 18.39
CA LEU A 94 6.75 -16.49 19.72
C LEU A 94 7.03 -17.56 20.76
N TYR A 95 6.30 -18.68 20.73
CA TYR A 95 6.58 -19.83 21.60
C TYR A 95 8.02 -20.33 21.42
N ASN A 96 8.46 -20.53 20.17
CA ASN A 96 9.81 -20.99 19.86
C ASN A 96 10.86 -19.94 20.22
N LEU A 97 10.59 -18.66 19.97
CA LEU A 97 11.45 -17.55 20.35
C LEU A 97 11.66 -17.50 21.87
N LYS A 98 10.61 -17.73 22.66
CA LYS A 98 10.71 -17.81 24.13
C LYS A 98 11.46 -19.03 24.64
N GLN A 99 11.49 -20.14 23.88
CA GLN A 99 12.36 -21.27 24.21
C GLN A 99 13.84 -20.96 23.95
N ASN A 100 14.16 -19.92 23.16
CA ASN A 100 15.52 -19.43 23.00
C ASN A 100 15.96 -18.72 24.30
N THR A 101 16.89 -19.35 25.01
CA THR A 101 17.38 -18.87 26.32
C THR A 101 18.07 -17.51 26.23
N ASP A 102 18.74 -17.22 25.11
CA ASP A 102 19.41 -15.92 24.94
C ASP A 102 18.39 -14.79 24.77
N PHE A 103 17.28 -15.04 24.06
CA PHE A 103 16.22 -14.06 23.86
C PHE A 103 15.42 -13.81 25.13
N ASN A 104 15.04 -14.88 25.84
CA ASN A 104 14.24 -14.77 27.06
C ASN A 104 15.01 -14.14 28.24
N ASN A 105 16.33 -14.07 28.14
CA ASN A 105 17.20 -13.42 29.13
C ASN A 105 17.68 -12.03 28.69
N LEU A 106 17.14 -11.48 27.60
CA LEU A 106 17.45 -10.10 27.20
C LEU A 106 17.08 -9.13 28.33
N PRO A 107 17.89 -8.08 28.56
CA PRO A 107 17.55 -7.06 29.53
C PRO A 107 16.34 -6.27 29.06
N ILE A 108 15.53 -5.79 30.02
CA ILE A 108 14.37 -4.93 29.72
C ILE A 108 14.81 -3.64 29.00
N CYS A 109 16.02 -3.16 29.24
CA CYS A 109 16.58 -2.00 28.56
C CYS A 109 17.87 -2.38 27.82
N ILE A 110 17.86 -2.19 26.50
CA ILE A 110 19.04 -2.34 25.64
C ILE A 110 19.42 -0.94 25.14
N ASP A 111 20.38 -0.32 25.81
CA ASP A 111 20.87 1.01 25.48
C ASP A 111 22.37 0.96 25.12
N ASN A 112 22.73 1.58 24.00
CA ASN A 112 24.11 1.72 23.54
C ASN A 112 24.74 3.08 23.92
N ASP A 113 24.09 3.82 24.82
CA ASP A 113 24.40 5.20 25.23
C ASP A 113 24.31 6.21 24.08
N SER A 114 23.70 5.85 22.94
CA SER A 114 23.45 6.76 21.83
C SER A 114 22.35 7.74 22.20
N ARG A 115 22.63 9.04 22.04
CA ARG A 115 21.68 10.12 22.34
C ARG A 115 20.83 10.56 21.15
N ASP A 116 20.93 9.89 20.01
CA ASP A 116 20.36 10.36 18.74
C ASP A 116 19.22 9.46 18.25
N GLY A 117 17.96 9.96 18.24
CA GLY A 117 16.98 9.48 17.24
C GLY A 117 15.57 9.13 17.74
N CYS A 118 15.38 7.94 18.31
CA CYS A 118 14.07 7.34 18.58
C CYS A 118 14.10 6.36 19.77
N SER A 119 13.05 6.39 20.58
CA SER A 119 12.76 5.35 21.58
C SER A 119 11.86 4.29 20.96
N ASN A 120 12.23 3.03 21.10
CA ASN A 120 11.46 1.89 20.63
C ASN A 120 11.09 1.00 21.82
N HIS A 121 9.89 0.47 21.80
CA HIS A 121 9.41 -0.50 22.76
C HIS A 121 8.83 -1.68 22.00
N PHE A 122 9.32 -2.86 22.37
CA PHE A 122 8.92 -4.14 21.80
C PHE A 122 8.44 -5.06 22.92
N TYR A 123 7.30 -5.68 22.70
CA TYR A 123 6.78 -6.73 23.55
C TYR A 123 6.57 -7.98 22.71
N PHE A 124 7.15 -9.10 23.16
CA PHE A 124 7.03 -10.42 22.50
C PHE A 124 6.55 -11.45 23.53
N ASP A 125 5.23 -11.63 23.63
CA ASP A 125 4.57 -12.59 24.52
C ASP A 125 5.24 -12.69 25.91
N GLY A 126 5.25 -11.58 26.64
CA GLY A 126 5.79 -11.52 28.01
C GLY A 126 7.27 -11.16 28.13
N VAL A 127 8.00 -11.03 27.01
CA VAL A 127 9.34 -10.42 26.99
C VAL A 127 9.19 -8.94 26.61
N ASP A 128 9.48 -8.05 27.56
CA ASP A 128 9.36 -6.59 27.40
C ASP A 128 10.76 -5.96 27.24
N ILE A 129 10.94 -5.20 26.16
CA ILE A 129 12.24 -4.65 25.74
C ILE A 129 12.07 -3.21 25.28
N TYR A 130 12.81 -2.31 25.92
CA TYR A 130 12.97 -0.91 25.56
C TYR A 130 14.36 -0.70 24.95
N CYS A 131 14.39 -0.09 23.77
CA CYS A 131 15.62 0.21 23.05
C CYS A 131 15.63 1.67 22.62
N ASN A 132 16.65 2.41 23.06
CA ASN A 132 16.97 3.68 22.44
C ASN A 132 17.85 3.39 21.22
N ASN A 133 17.47 3.93 20.06
CA ASN A 133 18.32 3.94 18.86
C ASN A 133 18.81 2.54 18.47
N ILE A 134 17.85 1.70 18.09
CA ILE A 134 18.10 0.34 17.63
C ILE A 134 18.64 0.36 16.19
N TYR A 135 19.73 -0.35 15.94
CA TYR A 135 20.35 -0.46 14.61
C TYR A 135 20.84 -1.89 14.39
N TYR A 136 20.64 -2.40 13.16
CA TYR A 136 21.16 -3.71 12.79
C TYR A 136 22.64 -3.61 12.42
N SER A 137 23.50 -4.23 13.22
CA SER A 137 24.95 -4.23 13.00
C SER A 137 25.36 -5.42 12.14
N ASP A 138 26.16 -5.18 11.10
CA ASP A 138 26.62 -6.25 10.19
C ASP A 138 27.99 -6.83 10.60
N ASP A 139 28.47 -7.84 9.87
CA ASP A 139 29.76 -8.49 10.12
C ASP A 139 30.96 -7.52 10.08
N GLU A 140 30.87 -6.42 9.33
CA GLU A 140 31.93 -5.42 9.27
C GLU A 140 31.94 -4.55 10.53
N ASP A 141 30.77 -4.23 11.10
CA ASP A 141 30.67 -3.54 12.38
C ASP A 141 31.32 -4.36 13.52
N PHE A 142 31.14 -5.69 13.51
CA PHE A 142 31.78 -6.60 14.47
C PHE A 142 33.29 -6.79 14.25
N LYS A 143 33.84 -6.36 13.12
CA LYS A 143 35.31 -6.37 12.90
C LYS A 143 35.96 -5.06 13.34
N ASN A 144 35.18 -4.01 13.61
CA ASN A 144 35.71 -2.71 13.98
C ASN A 144 36.05 -2.65 15.48
N PRO A 145 37.33 -2.53 15.87
CA PRO A 145 37.73 -2.51 17.27
C PRO A 145 37.14 -1.34 18.08
N LYS A 146 36.73 -0.26 17.40
CA LYS A 146 36.07 0.88 18.05
C LYS A 146 34.75 0.47 18.73
N TYR A 147 34.09 -0.55 18.22
CA TYR A 147 32.80 -1.02 18.71
C TYR A 147 32.89 -2.24 19.62
N GLU A 148 34.09 -2.73 19.92
CA GLU A 148 34.31 -3.95 20.71
C GLU A 148 33.59 -3.92 22.06
N LYS A 149 33.64 -2.78 22.76
CA LYS A 149 32.94 -2.57 24.04
C LYS A 149 31.40 -2.58 23.94
N PHE A 150 30.84 -2.51 22.73
CA PHE A 150 29.40 -2.48 22.47
C PHE A 150 28.89 -3.77 21.79
N TRP A 151 29.77 -4.72 21.47
CA TRP A 151 29.39 -5.92 20.71
C TRP A 151 28.24 -6.71 21.35
N ASP A 152 28.22 -6.82 22.68
CA ASP A 152 27.15 -7.54 23.36
C ASP A 152 25.80 -6.83 23.17
N ILE A 153 25.75 -5.50 23.31
CA ILE A 153 24.56 -4.69 23.06
C ILE A 153 24.14 -4.79 21.59
N MET A 154 25.09 -4.72 20.64
CA MET A 154 24.81 -4.87 19.22
C MET A 154 24.19 -6.22 18.88
N ARG A 155 24.68 -7.32 19.47
CA ARG A 155 24.08 -8.65 19.31
C ARG A 155 22.66 -8.70 19.85
N GLN A 156 22.42 -8.11 21.02
CA GLN A 156 21.08 -8.03 21.62
C GLN A 156 20.12 -7.22 20.74
N GLN A 157 20.57 -6.08 20.20
CA GLN A 157 19.78 -5.27 19.25
C GLN A 157 19.47 -6.03 17.97
N ASN A 158 20.44 -6.74 17.38
CA ASN A 158 20.21 -7.58 16.21
C ASN A 158 19.15 -8.66 16.49
N MET A 159 19.22 -9.35 17.64
CA MET A 159 18.24 -10.38 18.00
C MET A 159 16.81 -9.83 18.05
N VAL A 160 16.61 -8.62 18.58
CA VAL A 160 15.31 -7.95 18.62
C VAL A 160 14.82 -7.58 17.22
N LEU A 161 15.71 -7.05 16.38
CA LEU A 161 15.39 -6.67 15.01
C LEU A 161 15.11 -7.88 14.12
N ASP A 162 15.84 -8.97 14.30
CA ASP A 162 15.57 -10.24 13.62
C ASP A 162 14.19 -10.76 14.00
N ALA A 163 13.86 -10.73 15.30
CA ALA A 163 12.54 -11.16 15.78
C ALA A 163 11.41 -10.31 15.19
N TYR A 164 11.59 -8.99 15.18
CA TYR A 164 10.65 -8.07 14.55
C TYR A 164 10.51 -8.32 13.04
N THR A 165 11.63 -8.54 12.34
CA THR A 165 11.65 -8.80 10.89
C THR A 165 10.93 -10.10 10.53
N ASP A 166 11.13 -11.17 11.29
CA ASP A 166 10.43 -12.43 11.10
C ASP A 166 8.91 -12.26 11.25
N ILE A 167 8.47 -11.49 12.25
CA ILE A 167 7.05 -11.15 12.43
C ILE A 167 6.52 -10.33 11.25
N GLN A 168 7.26 -9.32 10.78
CA GLN A 168 6.90 -8.57 9.57
C GLN A 168 6.72 -9.49 8.36
N ASN A 169 7.58 -10.49 8.20
CA ASN A 169 7.49 -11.47 7.11
C ASN A 169 6.24 -12.36 7.22
N ILE A 170 5.85 -12.77 8.44
CA ILE A 170 4.60 -13.51 8.68
C ILE A 170 3.39 -12.65 8.30
N PHE A 171 3.35 -11.37 8.71
CA PHE A 171 2.30 -10.45 8.29
C PHE A 171 2.25 -10.26 6.78
N LYS A 172 3.42 -10.10 6.14
CA LYS A 172 3.53 -9.92 4.69
C LYS A 172 3.00 -11.11 3.91
N ALA A 173 3.33 -12.33 4.35
CA ALA A 173 2.79 -13.56 3.77
C ALA A 173 1.25 -13.63 3.90
N ALA A 174 0.69 -13.03 4.96
CA ALA A 174 -0.74 -12.94 5.20
C ALA A 174 -1.43 -11.73 4.53
N GLY A 175 -0.72 -10.98 3.68
CA GLY A 175 -1.29 -9.81 2.99
C GLY A 175 -1.44 -8.59 3.89
N TYR A 176 -0.55 -8.40 4.87
CA TYR A 176 -0.45 -7.19 5.67
C TYR A 176 0.97 -6.65 5.63
N GLU A 177 1.14 -5.34 5.70
CA GLU A 177 2.45 -4.74 5.83
C GLU A 177 2.55 -4.03 7.18
N LEU A 178 3.56 -4.44 7.97
CA LEU A 178 3.95 -3.80 9.21
C LEU A 178 5.26 -3.08 8.97
N ASN A 179 5.28 -1.75 9.14
CA ASN A 179 6.44 -0.89 9.01
C ASN A 179 6.71 -0.14 10.32
N ALA A 180 7.84 0.55 10.41
CA ALA A 180 8.21 1.32 11.60
C ALA A 180 7.17 2.41 11.98
N TYR A 181 6.40 2.89 11.01
CA TYR A 181 5.46 4.00 11.18
C TYR A 181 4.03 3.68 10.75
N GLU A 182 3.74 2.47 10.29
CA GLU A 182 2.42 2.14 9.79
C GLU A 182 2.12 0.64 9.81
N PHE A 183 0.83 0.29 9.90
CA PHE A 183 0.32 -1.05 9.61
C PHE A 183 -0.92 -0.99 8.73
N TYR A 184 -0.92 -1.74 7.64
CA TYR A 184 -2.03 -1.78 6.69
C TYR A 184 -2.22 -3.16 6.04
N LYS A 185 -3.43 -3.43 5.55
CA LYS A 185 -3.72 -4.64 4.76
C LYS A 185 -3.27 -4.39 3.32
N ILE A 186 -2.40 -5.25 2.80
CA ILE A 186 -2.04 -5.29 1.39
C ILE A 186 -3.29 -5.73 0.62
N LYS A 187 -3.89 -4.81 -0.14
CA LYS A 187 -4.99 -5.18 -1.04
C LYS A 187 -4.38 -6.06 -2.14
N ALA A 188 -4.91 -7.27 -2.32
CA ALA A 188 -4.59 -8.06 -3.51
C ALA A 188 -4.90 -7.20 -4.74
N PRO A 189 -4.05 -7.18 -5.79
CA PRO A 189 -4.29 -6.35 -6.95
C PRO A 189 -5.68 -6.67 -7.55
N TYR A 190 -6.55 -5.67 -7.60
CA TYR A 190 -7.84 -5.76 -8.27
C TYR A 190 -7.86 -4.85 -9.49
N ASN A 191 -8.72 -5.15 -10.45
CA ASN A 191 -8.91 -4.29 -11.61
C ASN A 191 -9.55 -2.97 -11.16
N VAL A 192 -8.84 -1.86 -11.33
CA VAL A 192 -9.37 -0.52 -11.07
C VAL A 192 -10.11 -0.01 -12.29
N PHE A 193 -9.54 -0.25 -13.47
CA PHE A 193 -10.09 0.18 -14.74
C PHE A 193 -9.72 -0.80 -15.85
N SER A 194 -10.66 -1.09 -16.73
CA SER A 194 -10.37 -1.73 -18.01
C SER A 194 -11.10 -1.05 -19.16
N PHE A 195 -10.41 -0.94 -20.28
CA PHE A 195 -10.99 -0.47 -21.53
C PHE A 195 -10.73 -1.48 -22.63
N LYS A 196 -11.79 -1.82 -23.36
CA LYS A 196 -11.75 -2.76 -24.46
C LYS A 196 -12.41 -2.13 -25.68
N MET A 197 -11.69 -2.14 -26.79
CA MET A 197 -12.23 -1.79 -28.11
C MET A 197 -12.18 -3.02 -29.01
N ARG A 198 -13.27 -3.30 -29.73
CA ARG A 198 -13.35 -4.37 -30.74
C ARG A 198 -14.04 -3.86 -31.99
N SER A 199 -13.32 -3.83 -33.11
CA SER A 199 -13.88 -3.55 -34.43
C SER A 199 -14.78 -4.70 -34.89
N TYR A 200 -15.91 -4.36 -35.51
CA TYR A 200 -16.80 -5.31 -36.16
C TYR A 200 -16.29 -5.74 -37.55
N PHE A 201 -15.31 -5.05 -38.12
CA PHE A 201 -14.73 -5.38 -39.41
C PHE A 201 -13.67 -6.47 -39.26
N TYR A 202 -14.00 -7.67 -39.74
CA TYR A 202 -13.15 -8.85 -39.70
C TYR A 202 -11.86 -8.65 -40.51
N ARG A 203 -10.71 -8.92 -39.90
CA ARG A 203 -9.43 -9.12 -40.59
C ARG A 203 -9.01 -10.57 -40.34
N GLU A 204 -8.84 -11.35 -41.41
CA GLU A 204 -8.49 -12.78 -41.32
C GLU A 204 -7.20 -13.03 -40.55
N ASP A 205 -6.22 -12.11 -40.63
CA ASP A 205 -4.85 -12.35 -40.17
C ASP A 205 -4.31 -11.33 -39.14
N GLY A 206 -5.18 -10.52 -38.51
CA GLY A 206 -4.72 -9.43 -37.63
C GLY A 206 -5.58 -9.20 -36.39
N PRO A 207 -5.08 -8.40 -35.42
CA PRO A 207 -5.89 -7.96 -34.29
C PRO A 207 -7.07 -7.12 -34.80
N ILE A 208 -8.24 -7.38 -34.24
CA ILE A 208 -9.48 -6.64 -34.49
C ILE A 208 -9.78 -5.64 -33.37
N GLY A 209 -8.91 -5.54 -32.36
CA GLY A 209 -9.12 -4.69 -31.20
C GLY A 209 -8.06 -4.89 -30.13
N PHE A 210 -8.22 -4.21 -29.00
CA PHE A 210 -7.32 -4.28 -27.86
C PHE A 210 -8.07 -4.16 -26.53
N ASN A 211 -7.40 -4.55 -25.46
CA ASN A 211 -7.84 -4.44 -24.08
C ASN A 211 -6.71 -3.88 -23.22
N ILE A 212 -6.98 -2.81 -22.48
CA ILE A 212 -6.11 -2.26 -21.44
C ILE A 212 -6.74 -2.55 -20.09
N SER A 213 -5.93 -2.94 -19.11
CA SER A 213 -6.36 -3.17 -17.73
C SER A 213 -5.35 -2.56 -16.76
N LEU A 214 -5.81 -1.64 -15.92
CA LEU A 214 -5.07 -1.06 -14.80
C LEU A 214 -5.48 -1.76 -13.51
N TYR A 215 -4.49 -2.26 -12.78
CA TYR A 215 -4.66 -2.88 -11.47
C TYR A 215 -4.29 -1.92 -10.34
N SER A 216 -4.82 -2.17 -9.14
CA SER A 216 -4.63 -1.30 -7.97
C SER A 216 -3.19 -1.18 -7.48
N ASP A 217 -2.30 -2.04 -7.95
CA ASP A 217 -0.86 -1.99 -7.68
C ASP A 217 -0.06 -1.18 -8.74
N GLY A 218 -0.75 -0.53 -9.68
CA GLY A 218 -0.14 0.22 -10.77
C GLY A 218 0.30 -0.64 -11.96
N LYS A 219 0.02 -1.95 -11.96
CA LYS A 219 0.28 -2.78 -13.15
C LYS A 219 -0.70 -2.44 -14.27
N ILE A 220 -0.20 -2.28 -15.49
CA ILE A 220 -1.00 -2.15 -16.71
C ILE A 220 -0.77 -3.37 -17.60
N GLU A 221 -1.85 -4.04 -18.01
CA GLU A 221 -1.80 -5.12 -19.01
C GLU A 221 -2.48 -4.66 -20.31
N GLU A 222 -1.74 -4.78 -21.40
CA GLU A 222 -2.26 -4.64 -22.75
C GLU A 222 -2.43 -6.03 -23.37
N SER A 223 -3.59 -6.25 -24.01
CA SER A 223 -3.85 -7.45 -24.80
C SER A 223 -4.47 -7.12 -26.14
N GLN A 224 -4.00 -7.79 -27.19
CA GLN A 224 -4.63 -7.75 -28.50
C GLN A 224 -5.76 -8.78 -28.61
N ILE A 225 -6.84 -8.38 -29.29
CA ILE A 225 -8.03 -9.20 -29.53
C ILE A 225 -8.03 -9.65 -30.99
N TYR A 226 -8.09 -10.96 -31.23
CA TYR A 226 -8.12 -11.52 -32.59
C TYR A 226 -9.54 -11.92 -33.03
N GLY A 227 -9.72 -12.10 -34.34
CA GLY A 227 -11.03 -12.40 -34.96
C GLY A 227 -11.76 -13.62 -34.37
N ASN A 228 -11.00 -14.60 -33.87
CA ASN A 228 -11.49 -15.81 -33.21
C ASN A 228 -11.84 -15.61 -31.72
N GLY A 229 -11.68 -14.40 -31.18
CA GLY A 229 -11.92 -14.09 -29.77
C GLY A 229 -10.77 -14.43 -28.83
N GLU A 230 -9.61 -14.85 -29.34
CA GLU A 230 -8.40 -15.02 -28.53
C GLU A 230 -7.88 -13.66 -28.04
N TYR A 231 -7.45 -13.66 -26.77
CA TYR A 231 -6.66 -12.58 -26.18
C TYR A 231 -5.21 -13.02 -26.15
N ARG A 232 -4.32 -12.15 -26.62
CA ARG A 232 -2.88 -12.34 -26.44
C ARG A 232 -2.38 -11.13 -25.67
N ASN A 233 -1.92 -11.37 -24.44
CA ASN A 233 -1.21 -10.35 -23.69
C ASN A 233 0.04 -9.99 -24.51
N THR A 234 0.12 -8.73 -24.90
CA THR A 234 1.19 -8.21 -25.74
C THR A 234 2.25 -7.53 -24.91
N GLN A 235 1.84 -6.78 -23.89
CA GLN A 235 2.76 -6.00 -23.09
C GLN A 235 2.24 -5.77 -21.66
N THR A 236 3.18 -5.69 -20.72
CA THR A 236 2.91 -5.33 -19.34
C THR A 236 3.79 -4.15 -18.97
N TYR A 237 3.18 -3.15 -18.35
CA TYR A 237 3.84 -1.95 -17.87
C TYR A 237 3.57 -1.77 -16.38
N ASN A 238 4.36 -0.91 -15.74
CA ASN A 238 4.14 -0.52 -14.35
C ASN A 238 4.15 1.01 -14.28
N ILE A 239 3.15 1.56 -13.61
CA ILE A 239 3.11 2.94 -13.14
C ILE A 239 3.18 2.95 -11.62
N ALA A 240 3.44 4.12 -11.04
CA ALA A 240 3.42 4.27 -9.60
C ALA A 240 1.99 4.06 -9.05
N PRO A 241 1.78 3.30 -7.94
CA PRO A 241 0.44 2.95 -7.45
C PRO A 241 -0.48 4.15 -7.20
N GLU A 242 0.06 5.31 -6.85
CA GLU A 242 -0.69 6.55 -6.62
C GLU A 242 -1.53 6.98 -7.84
N TYR A 243 -1.10 6.66 -9.06
CA TYR A 243 -1.89 6.94 -10.26
C TYR A 243 -3.12 6.02 -10.35
N ALA A 244 -3.01 4.77 -9.90
CA ALA A 244 -4.15 3.85 -9.82
C ALA A 244 -5.14 4.29 -8.74
N GLU A 245 -4.63 4.77 -7.59
CA GLU A 245 -5.45 5.37 -6.53
C GLU A 245 -6.20 6.62 -7.03
N GLU A 246 -5.54 7.46 -7.85
CA GLU A 246 -6.16 8.65 -8.43
C GLU A 246 -7.28 8.28 -9.43
N VAL A 247 -7.07 7.25 -10.26
CA VAL A 247 -8.13 6.71 -11.15
C VAL A 247 -9.31 6.18 -10.33
N GLU A 248 -9.05 5.41 -9.27
CA GLU A 248 -10.11 4.92 -8.37
C GLU A 248 -10.87 6.08 -7.71
N ALA A 249 -10.16 7.10 -7.22
CA ALA A 249 -10.76 8.29 -6.62
C ALA A 249 -11.61 9.07 -7.63
N LEU A 250 -11.17 9.17 -8.89
CA LEU A 250 -11.93 9.79 -9.97
C LEU A 250 -13.21 9.00 -10.26
N ILE A 251 -13.12 7.67 -10.42
CA ILE A 251 -14.28 6.79 -10.67
C ILE A 251 -15.33 6.96 -9.56
N ASN A 252 -14.90 6.97 -8.29
CA ASN A 252 -15.78 7.10 -7.12
C ASN A 252 -16.51 8.45 -7.02
N GLN A 253 -16.13 9.47 -7.81
CA GLN A 253 -16.85 10.75 -7.88
C GLN A 253 -18.10 10.69 -8.78
N TYR A 254 -18.21 9.67 -9.63
CA TYR A 254 -19.30 9.51 -10.59
C TYR A 254 -20.34 8.49 -10.10
N ASP A 255 -21.62 8.80 -10.26
CA ASP A 255 -22.70 7.83 -10.04
C ASP A 255 -22.88 6.93 -11.27
N LEU A 256 -22.05 5.89 -11.35
CA LEU A 256 -22.10 4.93 -12.45
C LEU A 256 -23.21 3.87 -12.30
N TYR A 257 -23.84 3.77 -11.13
CA TYR A 257 -24.92 2.81 -10.89
C TYR A 257 -26.18 3.17 -11.65
N GLY A 258 -26.42 4.47 -11.89
CA GLY A 258 -27.51 4.98 -12.72
C GLY A 258 -27.36 4.71 -14.22
N ILE A 259 -26.18 4.30 -14.70
CA ILE A 259 -25.93 4.02 -16.12
C ILE A 259 -26.24 2.54 -16.43
N PRO A 260 -27.00 2.21 -17.49
CA PRO A 260 -27.24 0.82 -17.87
C PRO A 260 -25.94 0.10 -18.28
N LYS A 261 -25.90 -1.22 -18.16
CA LYS A 261 -24.75 -2.04 -18.58
C LYS A 261 -24.48 -1.97 -20.08
N TYR A 262 -25.50 -1.64 -20.88
CA TYR A 262 -25.39 -1.47 -22.31
C TYR A 262 -26.10 -0.17 -22.70
N ILE A 263 -25.36 0.74 -23.33
CA ILE A 263 -25.90 1.98 -23.89
C ILE A 263 -26.06 1.75 -25.40
N ASN A 264 -27.29 1.91 -25.88
CA ASN A 264 -27.61 1.74 -27.29
C ASN A 264 -28.07 3.08 -27.87
N ASN A 265 -27.35 3.59 -28.86
CA ASN A 265 -27.74 4.76 -29.65
C ASN A 265 -28.30 4.36 -31.03
N GLU A 266 -28.64 3.07 -31.23
CA GLU A 266 -29.15 2.49 -32.48
C GLU A 266 -28.23 2.63 -33.70
N THR A 267 -26.95 2.96 -33.49
CA THR A 267 -25.96 2.98 -34.56
C THR A 267 -25.27 1.61 -34.67
N PHE A 268 -25.45 0.93 -35.79
CA PHE A 268 -24.98 -0.46 -35.99
C PHE A 268 -23.62 -0.59 -36.70
N ASP A 269 -22.91 0.52 -36.95
CA ASP A 269 -21.71 0.55 -37.80
C ASP A 269 -20.45 0.95 -37.02
N GLY A 270 -19.45 0.06 -36.90
CA GLY A 270 -18.11 0.46 -36.44
C GLY A 270 -17.44 -0.49 -35.45
N ALA A 271 -17.42 -0.11 -34.18
CA ALA A 271 -16.71 -0.80 -33.11
C ALA A 271 -17.55 -0.91 -31.83
N SER A 272 -17.30 -1.97 -31.07
CA SER A 272 -17.83 -2.16 -29.73
C SER A 272 -16.81 -1.69 -28.70
N TYR A 273 -17.26 -0.88 -27.76
CA TYR A 273 -16.47 -0.37 -26.66
C TYR A 273 -17.00 -0.97 -25.35
N THR A 274 -16.10 -1.35 -24.46
CA THR A 274 -16.46 -1.82 -23.13
C THR A 274 -15.52 -1.17 -22.13
N PHE A 275 -16.11 -0.50 -21.15
CA PHE A 275 -15.43 0.12 -20.04
C PHE A 275 -15.80 -0.64 -18.77
N GLU A 276 -14.81 -0.98 -17.97
CA GLU A 276 -14.97 -1.53 -16.63
C GLU A 276 -14.35 -0.53 -15.67
N PHE A 277 -15.17 0.05 -14.80
CA PHE A 277 -14.76 0.99 -13.77
C PHE A 277 -14.99 0.30 -12.42
N LEU A 278 -13.92 -0.17 -11.78
CA LEU A 278 -14.00 -1.05 -10.62
C LEU A 278 -14.87 -2.29 -10.93
N ASP A 279 -16.03 -2.43 -10.29
CA ASP A 279 -16.97 -3.53 -10.49
C ASP A 279 -18.07 -3.23 -11.53
N LYS A 280 -18.12 -2.00 -12.06
CA LYS A 280 -19.14 -1.56 -13.00
C LYS A 280 -18.66 -1.69 -14.44
N LYS A 281 -19.30 -2.60 -15.16
CA LYS A 281 -19.12 -2.78 -16.60
C LYS A 281 -20.19 -2.07 -17.42
N ILE A 282 -19.76 -1.27 -18.40
CA ILE A 282 -20.59 -0.54 -19.36
C ILE A 282 -20.09 -0.83 -20.77
N SER A 283 -20.98 -1.30 -21.64
CA SER A 283 -20.71 -1.54 -23.04
C SER A 283 -21.51 -0.57 -23.91
N CYS A 284 -20.91 -0.13 -25.01
CA CYS A 284 -21.55 0.74 -25.98
C CYS A 284 -21.03 0.41 -27.36
N ASP A 285 -21.91 0.36 -28.34
CA ASP A 285 -21.50 0.32 -29.73
C ASP A 285 -21.37 1.76 -30.24
N ASN A 286 -20.29 2.03 -30.96
CA ASN A 286 -20.03 3.32 -31.62
C ASN A 286 -20.22 4.51 -30.68
N ILE A 287 -19.44 4.53 -29.60
CA ILE A 287 -19.47 5.63 -28.65
C ILE A 287 -18.85 6.87 -29.30
N TYR A 288 -19.55 8.01 -29.22
CA TYR A 288 -19.04 9.30 -29.68
C TYR A 288 -19.45 10.40 -28.70
N TYR A 289 -18.60 11.41 -28.58
CA TYR A 289 -18.94 12.59 -27.81
C TYR A 289 -19.89 13.46 -28.63
N THR A 290 -20.98 13.90 -28.02
CA THR A 290 -21.94 14.81 -28.64
C THR A 290 -21.91 16.15 -27.94
N ASP A 291 -21.71 17.23 -28.69
CA ASP A 291 -21.70 18.57 -28.12
C ASP A 291 -23.08 18.96 -27.55
N GLU A 292 -23.09 19.79 -26.49
CA GLU A 292 -24.33 20.21 -25.82
C GLU A 292 -25.32 20.94 -26.74
N GLU A 293 -24.82 21.59 -27.79
CA GLU A 293 -25.67 22.25 -28.77
C GLU A 293 -26.45 21.23 -29.61
N ASP A 294 -25.80 20.16 -30.05
CA ASP A 294 -26.39 19.09 -30.87
C ASP A 294 -27.37 18.25 -30.05
N LEU A 295 -27.15 18.09 -28.74
CA LEU A 295 -28.07 17.37 -27.85
C LEU A 295 -29.49 17.97 -27.85
N LYS A 296 -29.64 19.27 -28.15
CA LYS A 296 -30.95 19.96 -28.14
C LYS A 296 -31.90 19.46 -29.24
N ASP A 297 -31.36 18.84 -30.27
CA ASP A 297 -32.15 18.31 -31.40
C ASP A 297 -32.75 16.93 -31.09
N TYR A 298 -32.39 16.32 -29.96
CA TYR A 298 -32.82 14.99 -29.55
C TYR A 298 -33.76 15.02 -28.34
N SER A 299 -34.56 13.96 -28.17
CA SER A 299 -35.48 13.84 -27.04
C SER A 299 -35.69 12.39 -26.61
N GLY A 300 -36.25 12.20 -25.41
CA GLY A 300 -36.60 10.89 -24.89
C GLY A 300 -35.38 9.99 -24.64
N GLU A 301 -35.51 8.71 -24.99
CA GLU A 301 -34.50 7.68 -24.72
C GLU A 301 -33.19 7.92 -25.48
N TYR A 302 -33.25 8.52 -26.67
CA TYR A 302 -32.06 8.81 -27.48
C TYR A 302 -31.20 9.92 -26.84
N LEU A 303 -31.82 11.01 -26.38
CA LEU A 303 -31.12 12.06 -25.63
C LEU A 303 -30.45 11.50 -24.38
N LEU A 304 -31.15 10.66 -23.64
CA LEU A 304 -30.62 10.02 -22.43
C LEU A 304 -29.41 9.13 -22.75
N ALA A 305 -29.47 8.34 -23.82
CA ALA A 305 -28.35 7.49 -24.25
C ALA A 305 -27.12 8.34 -24.61
N MET A 306 -27.28 9.43 -25.35
CA MET A 306 -26.17 10.33 -25.70
C MET A 306 -25.56 11.01 -24.47
N GLN A 307 -26.40 11.47 -23.53
CA GLN A 307 -25.91 12.05 -22.26
C GLN A 307 -25.11 11.03 -21.44
N GLN A 308 -25.54 9.76 -21.42
CA GLN A 308 -24.80 8.68 -20.76
C GLN A 308 -23.49 8.35 -21.49
N GLN A 309 -23.46 8.40 -22.83
CA GLN A 309 -22.23 8.25 -23.61
C GLN A 309 -21.22 9.36 -23.29
N ASN A 310 -21.66 10.62 -23.27
CA ASN A 310 -20.82 11.75 -22.89
C ASN A 310 -20.25 11.56 -21.48
N LEU A 311 -21.07 11.16 -20.50
CA LEU A 311 -20.62 10.93 -19.13
C LEU A 311 -19.52 9.86 -19.04
N VAL A 312 -19.68 8.75 -19.77
CA VAL A 312 -18.65 7.69 -19.84
C VAL A 312 -17.37 8.21 -20.49
N LEU A 313 -17.49 9.00 -21.56
CA LEU A 313 -16.35 9.59 -22.26
C LEU A 313 -15.66 10.68 -21.44
N ASP A 314 -16.38 11.49 -20.68
CA ASP A 314 -15.80 12.48 -19.77
C ASP A 314 -14.98 11.81 -18.67
N LEU A 315 -15.49 10.73 -18.09
CA LEU A 315 -14.74 9.91 -17.15
C LEU A 315 -13.50 9.29 -17.81
N PHE A 316 -13.65 8.73 -19.01
CA PHE A 316 -12.52 8.17 -19.78
C PHE A 316 -11.46 9.23 -20.08
N ASN A 317 -11.85 10.45 -20.47
CA ASN A 317 -10.95 11.58 -20.69
C ASN A 317 -10.19 11.97 -19.42
N GLY A 318 -10.86 11.94 -18.27
CA GLY A 318 -10.21 12.12 -16.97
C GLY A 318 -9.14 11.07 -16.70
N ILE A 319 -9.42 9.79 -17.01
CA ILE A 319 -8.45 8.69 -16.90
C ILE A 319 -7.29 8.88 -17.88
N GLN A 320 -7.55 9.26 -19.13
CA GLN A 320 -6.50 9.56 -20.13
C GLN A 320 -5.54 10.64 -19.63
N ASN A 321 -6.03 11.69 -18.97
CA ASN A 321 -5.19 12.74 -18.40
C ASN A 321 -4.28 12.23 -17.26
N ILE A 322 -4.76 11.27 -16.46
CA ILE A 322 -3.94 10.61 -15.43
C ILE A 322 -2.86 9.75 -16.10
N PHE A 323 -3.23 8.94 -17.10
CA PHE A 323 -2.29 8.13 -17.88
C PHE A 323 -1.22 8.99 -18.57
N ALA A 324 -1.59 10.14 -19.14
CA ALA A 324 -0.65 11.04 -19.80
C ALA A 324 0.41 11.59 -18.84
N ARG A 325 0.03 11.90 -17.58
CA ARG A 325 0.99 12.27 -16.53
C ARG A 325 1.89 11.12 -16.10
N ALA A 326 1.41 9.88 -16.25
CA ALA A 326 2.19 8.68 -16.06
C ALA A 326 3.00 8.25 -17.31
N HIS A 327 3.07 9.11 -18.34
CA HIS A 327 3.77 8.85 -19.61
C HIS A 327 3.16 7.75 -20.48
N PHE A 328 1.83 7.60 -20.44
CA PHE A 328 1.06 6.73 -21.33
C PHE A 328 0.02 7.52 -22.12
N GLU A 329 -0.07 7.26 -23.41
CA GLU A 329 -1.13 7.77 -24.26
C GLU A 329 -2.17 6.67 -24.46
N LEU A 330 -3.37 6.90 -23.93
CA LEU A 330 -4.54 6.04 -24.13
C LEU A 330 -5.52 6.81 -25.00
N SER A 331 -6.12 6.16 -26.00
CA SER A 331 -7.20 6.70 -26.82
C SER A 331 -8.28 5.66 -27.09
N LEU A 332 -9.38 6.06 -27.74
CA LEU A 332 -10.41 5.10 -28.16
C LEU A 332 -9.91 4.09 -29.21
N TYR A 333 -8.78 4.37 -29.87
CA TYR A 333 -8.29 3.60 -31.01
C TYR A 333 -6.93 2.94 -30.76
N ASP A 334 -6.19 3.42 -29.76
CA ASP A 334 -4.80 3.03 -29.55
C ASP A 334 -4.36 3.20 -28.10
N PHE A 335 -3.27 2.53 -27.73
CA PHE A 335 -2.57 2.67 -26.46
C PHE A 335 -1.07 2.55 -26.67
N MET A 336 -0.29 3.48 -26.11
CA MET A 336 1.17 3.45 -26.23
C MET A 336 1.86 4.08 -25.02
N ALA A 337 3.04 3.57 -24.68
CA ALA A 337 3.97 4.26 -23.78
C ALA A 337 4.66 5.41 -24.53
N VAL A 338 4.87 6.54 -23.86
CA VAL A 338 5.52 7.72 -24.41
C VAL A 338 6.90 7.87 -23.77
N ASP A 339 7.95 7.84 -24.62
CA ASP A 339 9.36 7.97 -24.20
C ASP A 339 9.73 9.36 -23.66
#